data_AF-A0A7W2NS49-F1
#
_entry.id   AF-A0A7W2NS49-F1
#
_cell.length_a   1.000
_cell.length_b   1.000
_cell.length_c   1.000
_cell.angle_alpha   90.00
_cell.angle_beta   90.00
_cell.angle_gamma   90.00
#
_symmetry.space_group_name_H-M   'P 1'
#
loop_
_entity.id
_entity.type
_entity.pdbx_description
1 polymer ?
#
loop_
_entity_poly.entity_id
_entity_poly.type
_entity_poly.pdbx_seq_one_letter_code
_entity_poly.pdbx_strand_id
1 'polypeptide(L)'
;MVIKFFIQAIQNQRDLQPKYYKLTSYVGAIGCALGLVLFAWQFESLFALLNLDTNVPLRQMASSVVFTGLVVMIFSFAFAIYFGAVLIASIFSFVAVLSGWFSVKQALDYVFLFKYPESWYKNA
;
A
#
# COMPACT_ATOMS: atom_id res chain seq x y z
N MET A 1 11.34 15.39 8.00
CA MET A 1 11.64 13.98 8.34
C MET A 1 11.04 13.04 7.29
N VAL A 2 9.75 13.17 6.98
CA VAL A 2 9.01 12.37 5.98
C VAL A 2 9.67 12.38 4.58
N ILE A 3 10.07 13.54 4.06
CA ILE A 3 10.70 13.64 2.73
C ILE A 3 12.01 12.83 2.65
N LYS A 4 12.83 12.84 3.71
CA LYS A 4 14.08 12.06 3.75
C LYS A 4 13.81 10.56 3.69
N PHE A 5 12.73 10.11 4.34
CA PHE A 5 12.31 8.71 4.29
C PHE A 5 11.89 8.28 2.88
N PHE A 6 11.12 9.12 2.17
CA PHE A 6 10.76 8.84 0.78
C PHE A 6 11.97 8.82 -0.15
N ILE A 7 12.88 9.79 0.00
CA ILE A 7 14.13 9.82 -0.78
C ILE A 7 14.92 8.53 -0.55
N GLN A 8 15.04 8.11 0.71
CA GLN A 8 15.76 6.89 1.07
C GLN A 8 15.08 5.62 0.53
N ALA A 9 13.76 5.54 0.57
CA ALA A 9 13.01 4.41 0.00
C ALA A 9 13.20 4.31 -1.52
N ILE A 10 13.19 5.45 -2.23
CA ILE A 10 13.45 5.52 -3.67
C ILE A 10 14.89 5.11 -3.99
N GLN A 11 15.86 5.58 -3.20
CA GLN A 11 17.27 5.20 -3.36
C GLN A 11 17.45 3.68 -3.16
N ASN A 12 16.89 3.12 -2.08
CA ASN A 12 16.93 1.68 -1.82
C ASN A 12 16.35 0.88 -2.99
N GLN A 13 15.26 1.33 -3.61
CA GLN A 13 14.71 0.67 -4.80
C GLN A 13 15.60 0.80 -6.04
N ARG A 14 16.22 1.96 -6.27
CA ARG A 14 17.11 2.19 -7.42
C ARG A 14 18.39 1.38 -7.35
N ASP A 15 18.89 1.12 -6.15
CA ASP A 15 20.13 0.40 -5.92
C ASP A 15 19.96 -1.12 -5.95
N LEU A 16 18.72 -1.63 -6.04
CA LEU A 16 18.44 -3.05 -6.26
C LEU A 16 18.92 -3.52 -7.63
N GLN A 17 19.37 -4.77 -7.71
CA GLN A 17 19.62 -5.43 -8.98
C GLN A 17 18.31 -5.52 -9.80
N PRO A 18 18.35 -5.45 -11.15
CA PRO A 18 17.15 -5.39 -11.98
C PRO A 18 16.16 -6.53 -11.75
N LYS A 19 16.64 -7.73 -11.42
CA LYS A 19 15.81 -8.90 -11.12
C LYS A 19 14.94 -8.66 -9.86
N TYR A 20 15.57 -8.20 -8.78
CA TYR A 20 14.88 -7.95 -7.51
C TYR A 20 14.00 -6.71 -7.58
N TYR A 21 14.42 -5.66 -8.30
CA TYR A 21 13.57 -4.49 -8.56
C TYR A 21 12.25 -4.88 -9.25
N LYS A 22 12.32 -5.72 -10.30
CA LYS A 22 11.10 -6.21 -10.98
C LYS A 22 10.22 -7.01 -10.03
N LEU A 23 10.81 -7.91 -9.24
CA LEU A 23 10.08 -8.73 -8.28
C LEU A 23 9.33 -7.87 -7.25
N THR A 24 10.02 -6.92 -6.61
CA THR A 24 9.41 -6.04 -5.61
C THR A 24 8.38 -5.09 -6.23
N SER A 25 8.60 -4.66 -7.47
CA SER A 25 7.61 -3.88 -8.24
C SER A 25 6.34 -4.69 -8.52
N TYR A 26 6.43 -5.97 -8.84
CA TYR A 26 5.25 -6.83 -9.01
C TYR A 26 4.50 -7.03 -7.69
N VAL A 27 5.20 -7.29 -6.60
CA VAL A 27 4.60 -7.40 -5.26
C VAL A 27 3.85 -6.12 -4.92
N GLY A 28 4.45 -4.96 -5.17
CA GLY A 28 3.80 -3.66 -4.97
C GLY A 28 2.58 -3.45 -5.88
N ALA A 29 2.70 -3.75 -7.18
CA ALA A 29 1.60 -3.58 -8.14
C ALA A 29 0.40 -4.47 -7.81
N ILE A 30 0.63 -5.75 -7.46
CA ILE A 30 -0.42 -6.68 -7.04
C ILE A 30 -1.04 -6.20 -5.72
N GLY A 31 -0.22 -5.71 -4.78
CA GLY A 31 -0.68 -5.11 -3.54
C GLY A 31 -1.61 -3.91 -3.75
N CYS A 32 -1.23 -2.99 -4.63
CA CYS A 32 -2.06 -1.86 -5.02
C CYS A 32 -3.37 -2.31 -5.69
N ALA A 33 -3.30 -3.28 -6.61
CA ALA A 33 -4.49 -3.83 -7.27
C ALA A 33 -5.45 -4.46 -6.26
N LEU A 34 -4.94 -5.23 -5.29
CA LEU A 34 -5.74 -5.77 -4.21
C LEU A 34 -6.36 -4.67 -3.35
N GLY A 35 -5.59 -3.63 -3.01
CA GLY A 35 -6.09 -2.47 -2.29
C GLY A 35 -7.22 -1.74 -3.00
N LEU A 36 -7.14 -1.61 -4.34
CA LEU A 36 -8.22 -1.05 -5.16
C LEU A 36 -9.48 -1.91 -5.11
N VAL A 37 -9.34 -3.25 -5.17
CA VAL A 37 -10.46 -4.18 -5.05
C VAL A 37 -11.12 -4.07 -3.67
N LEU A 38 -10.32 -4.02 -2.60
CA LEU A 38 -10.83 -3.84 -1.24
C LEU A 38 -11.55 -2.50 -1.07
N PHE A 39 -10.99 -1.43 -1.63
CA PHE A 39 -11.62 -0.11 -1.62
C PHE A 39 -12.95 -0.10 -2.35
N ALA A 40 -13.02 -0.69 -3.55
CA ALA A 40 -14.26 -0.79 -4.33
C ALA A 40 -15.33 -1.61 -3.57
N TRP A 41 -14.93 -2.70 -2.93
CA TRP A 41 -15.85 -3.54 -2.15
C TRP A 41 -16.45 -2.81 -0.95
N GLN A 42 -15.67 -2.01 -0.22
CA GLN A 42 -16.17 -1.25 0.93
C GLN A 42 -16.85 0.08 0.57
N PHE A 43 -16.81 0.48 -0.71
CA PHE A 43 -17.25 1.80 -1.16
C PHE A 43 -18.73 2.06 -0.84
N GLU A 44 -19.62 1.13 -1.18
CA GLU A 44 -21.06 1.27 -0.91
C GLU A 44 -21.37 1.33 0.59
N SER A 45 -20.65 0.53 1.40
CA SER A 45 -20.81 0.54 2.86
C SER A 45 -20.41 1.88 3.48
N LEU A 46 -19.36 2.51 2.95
CA LEU A 46 -18.93 3.83 3.41
C LEU A 46 -19.92 4.93 3.01
N PHE A 47 -20.51 4.86 1.81
CA PHE A 47 -21.56 5.80 1.39
C PHE A 47 -22.78 5.72 2.30
N ALA A 48 -23.24 4.50 2.59
CA ALA A 48 -24.35 4.26 3.51
C ALA A 48 -24.04 4.80 4.93
N LEU A 49 -22.84 4.52 5.46
CA LEU A 49 -22.43 4.99 6.79
C LEU A 49 -22.39 6.52 6.89
N LEU A 50 -22.00 7.19 5.81
CA LEU A 50 -21.84 8.64 5.75
C LEU A 50 -23.13 9.37 5.34
N ASN A 51 -24.24 8.63 5.17
CA ASN A 51 -25.51 9.15 4.65
C ASN A 51 -25.35 9.91 3.32
N LEU A 52 -24.45 9.45 2.46
CA LEU A 52 -24.25 9.99 1.12
C LEU A 52 -25.24 9.32 0.16
N ASP A 53 -26.34 9.99 -0.12
CA ASP A 53 -27.33 9.52 -1.09
C ASP A 53 -26.83 9.74 -2.52
N THR A 54 -26.53 8.66 -3.23
CA THR A 54 -26.07 8.72 -4.63
C THR A 54 -27.12 9.26 -5.60
N ASN A 55 -28.40 9.35 -5.19
CA ASN A 55 -29.48 9.87 -6.01
C ASN A 55 -29.66 11.39 -5.88
N VAL A 56 -29.01 12.01 -4.89
CA VAL A 56 -29.10 13.46 -4.66
C VAL A 56 -27.84 14.13 -5.22
N PRO A 57 -27.97 15.18 -6.05
CA PRO A 57 -26.83 15.96 -6.49
C PRO A 57 -26.04 16.52 -5.29
N LEU A 58 -24.71 16.40 -5.30
CA LEU A 58 -23.83 16.87 -4.21
C LEU A 58 -24.07 18.32 -3.80
N ARG A 59 -24.44 19.20 -4.75
CA ARG A 59 -24.77 20.62 -4.49
C ARG A 59 -26.00 20.85 -3.60
N GLN A 60 -26.86 19.84 -3.49
CA GLN A 60 -28.08 19.87 -2.67
C GLN A 60 -27.86 19.27 -1.29
N MET A 61 -26.70 18.64 -1.06
CA MET A 61 -26.32 18.09 0.24
C MET A 61 -25.70 19.16 1.13
N ALA A 62 -25.79 18.95 2.45
CA ALA A 62 -25.10 19.80 3.41
C ALA A 62 -23.58 19.75 3.18
N SER A 63 -22.93 20.91 3.13
CA SER A 63 -21.49 21.00 2.86
C SER A 63 -20.63 20.22 3.87
N SER A 64 -21.09 20.12 5.12
CA SER A 64 -20.44 19.31 6.16
C SER A 64 -20.43 17.82 5.85
N VAL A 65 -21.51 17.29 5.27
CA VAL A 65 -21.62 15.88 4.87
C VAL A 65 -20.70 15.60 3.69
N VAL A 66 -20.70 16.47 2.68
CA VAL A 66 -19.83 16.33 1.51
C VAL A 66 -18.35 16.41 1.88
N PHE A 67 -17.96 17.36 2.73
CA PHE A 67 -16.57 17.51 3.16
C PHE A 67 -16.10 16.33 4.01
N THR A 68 -16.91 15.90 4.99
CA THR A 68 -16.63 14.70 5.78
C THR A 68 -16.50 13.47 4.89
N GLY A 69 -17.40 13.32 3.92
CA GLY A 69 -17.37 12.22 2.95
C GLY A 69 -16.09 12.20 2.13
N LEU A 70 -15.67 13.35 1.58
CA LEU A 70 -14.43 13.46 0.82
C LEU A 70 -13.22 13.06 1.68
N VAL A 71 -13.14 13.59 2.91
CA VAL A 71 -12.03 13.29 3.83
C VAL A 71 -11.98 11.79 4.14
N VAL A 72 -13.11 11.19 4.51
CA VAL A 72 -13.17 9.74 4.83
C VAL A 72 -12.83 8.89 3.61
N MET A 73 -13.27 9.26 2.40
CA MET A 73 -12.94 8.53 1.18
C MET A 73 -11.45 8.56 0.86
N ILE A 74 -10.79 9.71 1.02
CA ILE A 74 -9.33 9.83 0.80
C ILE A 74 -8.56 8.95 1.80
N PHE A 75 -8.92 9.00 3.08
CA PHE A 75 -8.26 8.18 4.10
C PHE A 75 -8.54 6.68 3.91
N SER A 76 -9.78 6.33 3.57
CA SER A 76 -10.18 4.95 3.26
C SER A 76 -9.42 4.40 2.06
N PHE A 77 -9.26 5.19 1.00
CA PHE A 77 -8.46 4.82 -0.17
C PHE A 77 -6.99 4.61 0.18
N ALA A 78 -6.38 5.56 0.88
CA ALA A 78 -4.98 5.45 1.31
C ALA A 78 -4.75 4.22 2.20
N PHE A 79 -5.68 3.95 3.12
CA PHE A 79 -5.64 2.77 3.99
C PHE A 79 -5.78 1.48 3.20
N ALA A 80 -6.72 1.39 2.26
CA ALA A 80 -6.94 0.18 1.45
C ALA A 80 -5.73 -0.16 0.58
N ILE A 81 -5.12 0.85 -0.06
CA ILE A 81 -3.88 0.66 -0.85
C ILE A 81 -2.74 0.19 0.04
N TYR A 82 -2.52 0.85 1.18
CA TYR A 82 -1.48 0.47 2.12
C TYR A 82 -1.69 -0.95 2.65
N PHE A 83 -2.92 -1.28 3.04
CA PHE A 83 -3.28 -2.60 3.56
C PHE A 83 -3.07 -3.70 2.50
N GLY A 84 -3.52 -3.48 1.26
CA GLY A 84 -3.28 -4.41 0.15
C GLY A 84 -1.79 -4.63 -0.11
N ALA A 85 -0.98 -3.56 -0.11
CA ALA A 85 0.47 -3.64 -0.26
C ALA A 85 1.12 -4.43 0.89
N VAL A 86 0.76 -4.15 2.14
CA VAL A 86 1.29 -4.85 3.32
C VAL A 86 0.90 -6.32 3.30
N LEU A 87 -0.34 -6.67 2.90
CA LEU A 87 -0.79 -8.06 2.85
C LEU A 87 0.01 -8.87 1.82
N ILE A 88 0.12 -8.36 0.59
CA ILE A 88 0.87 -9.04 -0.47
C ILE A 88 2.37 -9.09 -0.14
N ALA A 89 2.94 -8.03 0.43
CA ALA A 89 4.31 -8.05 0.93
C ALA A 89 4.51 -9.08 2.04
N SER A 90 3.55 -9.22 2.97
CA SER A 90 3.61 -10.20 4.06
C SER A 90 3.56 -11.63 3.54
N ILE A 91 2.68 -11.92 2.57
CA ILE A 91 2.61 -13.23 1.92
C ILE A 91 3.93 -13.55 1.22
N PHE A 92 4.46 -12.60 0.44
CA PHE A 92 5.75 -12.76 -0.22
C PHE A 92 6.88 -13.01 0.78
N SER A 93 6.98 -12.19 1.83
CA SER A 93 8.00 -12.33 2.86
C SER A 93 7.90 -13.64 3.63
N PHE A 94 6.69 -14.12 3.90
CA PHE A 94 6.48 -15.43 4.53
C PHE A 94 7.03 -16.55 3.66
N VAL A 95 6.72 -16.56 2.36
CA VAL A 95 7.27 -17.53 1.40
C VAL A 95 8.79 -17.40 1.28
N ALA A 96 9.33 -16.17 1.31
CA ALA A 96 10.76 -15.90 1.26
C ALA A 96 11.50 -16.43 2.51
N VAL A 97 10.88 -16.36 3.70
CA VAL A 97 11.43 -16.96 4.93
C VAL A 97 11.44 -18.48 4.83
N LEU A 98 10.34 -19.10 4.37
CA LEU A 98 10.27 -20.55 4.18
C LEU A 98 11.30 -21.05 3.16
N SER A 99 11.61 -20.25 2.15
CA SER A 99 12.59 -20.56 1.10
C SER A 99 14.04 -20.27 1.52
N GLY A 100 14.28 -19.78 2.74
CA GLY A 100 15.60 -19.40 3.24
C GLY A 100 16.19 -18.14 2.60
N TRP A 101 15.39 -17.36 1.86
CA TRP A 101 15.83 -16.12 1.24
C TRP A 101 15.92 -14.98 2.25
N PHE A 102 14.99 -14.94 3.22
CA PHE A 102 14.94 -13.94 4.28
C PHE A 102 15.06 -14.58 5.66
N SER A 103 15.71 -13.87 6.59
CA SER A 103 15.45 -14.05 8.03
C SER A 103 14.12 -13.41 8.43
N VAL A 104 13.54 -13.83 9.56
CA VAL A 104 12.30 -13.23 10.11
C VAL A 104 12.43 -11.72 10.29
N LYS A 105 13.62 -11.25 10.70
CA LYS A 105 13.90 -9.81 10.80
C LYS A 105 13.87 -9.11 9.45
N GLN A 106 14.51 -9.68 8.43
CA GLN A 106 14.49 -9.14 7.07
C GLN A 106 13.09 -9.14 6.46
N ALA A 107 12.25 -10.12 6.81
CA ALA A 107 10.85 -10.13 6.41
C ALA A 107 10.07 -8.93 6.96
N LEU A 108 10.21 -8.63 8.27
CA LEU A 108 9.57 -7.46 8.87
C LEU A 108 10.12 -6.14 8.31
N ASP A 109 11.45 -6.07 8.13
CA ASP A 109 12.13 -4.92 7.53
C ASP A 109 11.66 -4.68 6.08
N TYR A 110 11.42 -5.75 5.31
CA TYR A 110 10.87 -5.66 3.96
C TYR A 110 9.44 -5.14 3.96
N VAL A 111 8.56 -5.73 4.78
CA VAL A 111 7.13 -5.40 4.82
C VAL A 111 6.87 -3.98 5.29
N PHE A 112 7.55 -3.54 6.35
CA PHE A 112 7.22 -2.26 7.02
C PHE A 112 8.21 -1.13 6.72
N LEU A 113 9.47 -1.44 6.43
CA LEU A 113 10.52 -0.43 6.29
C LEU A 113 11.09 -0.31 4.87
N PHE A 114 10.58 -1.10 3.91
CA PHE A 114 11.09 -1.13 2.52
C PHE A 114 12.62 -1.35 2.47
N LYS A 115 13.14 -2.15 3.40
CA LYS A 115 14.54 -2.53 3.47
C LYS A 115 14.72 -3.94 2.89
N TYR A 116 15.65 -4.08 1.96
CA TYR A 116 15.93 -5.33 1.27
C TYR A 116 17.20 -5.99 1.84
N PRO A 117 17.41 -7.30 1.65
CA PRO A 117 18.67 -7.95 2.00
C PRO A 117 19.84 -7.31 1.25
N GLU A 118 21.01 -7.26 1.90
CA GLU A 118 22.20 -6.67 1.30
C GLU A 118 22.57 -7.32 -0.03
N SER A 119 22.43 -8.64 -0.14
CA SER A 119 22.70 -9.41 -1.36
C SER A 119 21.83 -9.03 -2.58
N TRP A 120 20.77 -8.25 -2.38
CA TRP A 120 19.88 -7.82 -3.47
C TRP A 120 20.29 -6.48 -4.09
N TYR A 121 21.19 -5.73 -3.46
CA TYR A 121 21.70 -4.48 -4.01
C TYR A 121 22.78 -4.75 -5.08
N LYS A 122 22.97 -3.80 -5.99
CA LYS A 122 23.93 -3.88 -7.10
C LYS A 122 25.39 -3.91 -6.65
N ASN A 123 25.68 -3.38 -5.47
CA ASN A 123 27.04 -3.20 -4.92
C ASN A 123 27.29 -4.11 -3.70
N ALA A 124 26.62 -5.26 -3.63
CA ALA A 124 26.73 -6.22 -2.53
C ALA A 124 27.96 -7.13 -2.68
#